data_AF-A0A2V3UP67-F1
#
_entry.id   AF-A0A2V3UP67-F1
#
_cell.length_a   1.000
_cell.length_b   1.000
_cell.length_c   1.000
_cell.angle_alpha   90.00
_cell.angle_beta   90.00
_cell.angle_gamma   90.00
#
_symmetry.space_group_name_H-M   'P 1'
#
loop_
_entity.id
_entity.type
_entity.pdbx_description
1 polymer ?
#
loop_
_entity_poly.entity_id
_entity_poly.type
_entity_poly.pdbx_seq_one_letter_code
_entity_poly.pdbx_strand_id
1 'polypeptide(L)'
;MPDYYTPNAFPCVSSRFKEVVERFEPDVHQFFPVAVVDKAKEKIDERWLWVVCNRIDGVDREHTNLFFQNQNLWTSSYKEDGEWKRVRDPKVAFNKQQTEGFHFWRDKHLFGEGIYVSDEGAQALQSENLSALRLQHQETV
;
A
#
# COMPACT_ATOMS: atom_id res chain seq x y z
N MET A 1 16.11 -10.51 -8.48
CA MET A 1 14.65 -10.29 -8.52
C MET A 1 14.33 -9.17 -7.53
N PRO A 2 13.42 -8.22 -7.83
CA PRO A 2 13.03 -7.17 -6.89
C PRO A 2 12.61 -7.72 -5.53
N ASP A 3 12.86 -6.94 -4.47
CA ASP A 3 12.41 -7.26 -3.11
C ASP A 3 10.90 -7.04 -2.91
N TYR A 4 10.29 -6.24 -3.79
CA TYR A 4 8.85 -6.02 -3.88
C TYR A 4 8.42 -5.98 -5.34
N TYR A 5 7.39 -6.73 -5.71
CA TYR A 5 6.75 -6.67 -7.02
C TYR A 5 5.31 -7.19 -6.94
N THR A 6 4.47 -6.88 -7.94
CA THR A 6 3.03 -7.22 -7.93
C THR A 6 2.65 -8.13 -9.12
N PRO A 7 2.98 -9.43 -9.09
CA PRO A 7 2.52 -10.35 -10.13
C PRO A 7 0.99 -10.43 -10.14
N ASN A 8 0.36 -9.98 -11.24
CA ASN A 8 -1.11 -9.94 -11.38
C ASN A 8 -1.80 -9.31 -10.16
N ALA A 9 -1.38 -8.09 -9.79
CA ALA A 9 -1.98 -7.30 -8.71
C ALA A 9 -1.73 -7.79 -7.26
N PHE A 10 -1.00 -8.90 -7.07
CA PHE A 10 -0.79 -9.45 -5.73
C PHE A 10 0.60 -9.09 -5.20
N PRO A 11 0.74 -8.39 -4.06
CA PRO A 11 2.05 -8.05 -3.51
C PRO A 11 2.87 -9.30 -3.21
N CYS A 12 4.08 -9.34 -3.75
CA CYS A 12 5.04 -10.42 -3.54
C CYS A 12 6.37 -9.83 -3.07
N VAL A 13 6.88 -10.35 -1.96
CA VAL A 13 8.01 -9.74 -1.24
C VAL A 13 9.10 -10.76 -0.89
N SER A 14 10.33 -10.27 -0.72
CA SER A 14 11.45 -11.06 -0.20
C SER A 14 11.31 -11.31 1.31
N SER A 15 12.09 -12.27 1.84
CA SER A 15 12.13 -12.54 3.28
C SER A 15 12.60 -11.32 4.08
N ARG A 16 13.57 -10.56 3.56
CA ARG A 16 14.08 -9.34 4.22
C ARG A 16 13.01 -8.25 4.32
N PHE A 17 12.20 -8.08 3.27
CA PHE A 17 11.05 -7.17 3.33
C PHE A 17 10.04 -7.65 4.39
N LYS A 18 9.68 -8.94 4.36
CA LYS A 18 8.77 -9.54 5.35
C LYS A 18 9.27 -9.32 6.79
N GLU A 19 10.56 -9.51 7.04
CA GLU A 19 11.18 -9.31 8.36
C GLU A 19 11.04 -7.87 8.86
N VAL A 20 11.08 -6.87 7.98
CA VAL A 20 10.79 -5.48 8.35
C VAL A 20 9.33 -5.33 8.77
N VAL A 21 8.40 -5.85 7.96
CA VAL A 21 6.96 -5.77 8.26
C VAL A 21 6.64 -6.41 9.61
N GLU A 22 7.10 -7.64 9.83
CA GLU A 22 6.89 -8.40 11.08
C GLU A 22 7.53 -7.75 12.31
N ARG A 23 8.56 -6.92 12.14
CA ARG A 23 9.18 -6.18 13.26
C ARG A 23 8.27 -5.09 13.81
N PHE A 24 7.51 -4.44 12.94
CA PHE A 24 6.58 -3.37 13.32
C PHE A 24 5.21 -3.93 13.70
N GLU A 25 4.72 -4.90 12.94
CA GLU A 25 3.34 -5.41 13.05
C GLU A 25 3.36 -6.95 13.10
N PRO A 26 3.89 -7.55 14.20
CA PRO A 26 4.03 -8.99 14.33
C PRO A 26 2.66 -9.67 14.31
N ASP A 27 2.55 -10.75 13.53
CA ASP A 27 1.32 -11.55 13.39
C ASP A 27 0.08 -10.79 12.88
N VAL A 28 0.25 -9.56 12.39
CA VAL A 28 -0.85 -8.75 11.85
C VAL A 28 -1.15 -9.11 10.40
N HIS A 29 -0.11 -9.27 9.57
CA HIS A 29 -0.27 -9.53 8.14
C HIS A 29 -0.11 -11.01 7.80
N GLN A 30 -0.68 -11.42 6.67
CA GLN A 30 -0.51 -12.79 6.20
C GLN A 30 0.57 -12.86 5.12
N PHE A 31 1.43 -13.87 5.24
CA PHE A 31 2.50 -14.15 4.30
C PHE A 31 2.41 -15.61 3.86
N PHE A 32 2.07 -15.83 2.59
CA PHE A 32 1.99 -17.17 2.01
C PHE A 32 3.28 -17.48 1.25
N PRO A 33 4.04 -18.53 1.64
CA PRO A 33 5.27 -18.86 0.96
C PRO A 33 4.99 -19.36 -0.45
N VAL A 34 5.79 -18.91 -1.40
CA VAL A 34 5.73 -19.34 -2.79
C VAL A 34 7.13 -19.62 -3.33
N ALA A 35 7.26 -20.69 -4.09
CA ALA A 35 8.46 -20.96 -4.87
C ALA A 35 8.37 -20.20 -6.19
N VAL A 36 9.38 -19.40 -6.51
CA VAL A 36 9.54 -18.84 -7.84
C VAL A 36 10.38 -19.82 -8.66
N VAL A 37 9.86 -20.19 -9.82
CA VAL A 37 10.50 -21.14 -10.73
C VAL A 37 10.83 -20.49 -12.06
N ASP A 38 11.85 -21.00 -12.75
CA ASP A 38 12.15 -20.61 -14.12
C ASP A 38 11.24 -21.32 -15.14
N LYS A 39 11.53 -21.16 -16.44
CA LYS A 39 10.78 -21.82 -17.52
C LYS A 39 10.94 -23.35 -17.53
N ALA A 40 12.03 -23.87 -16.97
CA ALA A 40 12.27 -25.30 -16.81
C ALA A 40 11.56 -25.88 -15.57
N LYS A 41 10.89 -25.03 -14.78
CA LYS A 41 10.25 -25.34 -13.49
C LYS A 41 11.24 -25.60 -12.35
N GLU A 42 12.50 -25.19 -12.53
CA GLU A 42 13.49 -25.25 -11.46
C GLU A 42 13.30 -24.08 -10.50
N LYS A 43 13.38 -24.34 -9.19
CA LYS A 43 13.25 -23.29 -8.17
C LYS A 43 14.44 -22.34 -8.25
N ILE A 44 14.14 -21.06 -8.46
CA ILE A 44 15.14 -19.99 -8.50
C ILE A 44 15.08 -19.07 -7.28
N ASP A 45 13.96 -19.08 -6.55
CA ASP A 45 13.81 -18.27 -5.34
C ASP A 45 12.66 -18.74 -4.45
N GLU A 46 12.64 -18.23 -3.22
CA GLU A 46 11.49 -18.31 -2.32
C GLU A 46 11.00 -16.89 -1.99
N ARG A 47 9.69 -16.73 -2.02
CA ARG A 47 9.03 -15.43 -1.82
C ARG A 47 7.78 -15.58 -0.98
N TRP A 48 7.21 -14.44 -0.61
CA TRP A 48 6.01 -14.37 0.18
C TRP A 48 4.96 -13.54 -0.54
N LEU A 49 3.82 -14.15 -0.84
CA LEU A 49 2.63 -13.37 -1.18
C LEU A 49 2.13 -12.69 0.09
N TRP A 50 2.10 -11.36 0.07
CA TRP A 50 1.78 -10.55 1.23
C TRP A 50 0.36 -10.00 1.14
N VAL A 51 -0.45 -10.36 2.13
CA VAL A 51 -1.79 -9.78 2.34
C VAL A 51 -1.72 -8.79 3.48
N VAL A 52 -1.88 -7.52 3.13
CA VAL A 52 -1.96 -6.42 4.10
C VAL A 52 -3.32 -6.49 4.80
N CYS A 53 -3.33 -6.94 6.05
CA CYS A 53 -4.56 -7.11 6.83
C CYS A 53 -5.08 -5.83 7.49
N ASN A 54 -4.21 -4.85 7.76
CA ASN A 54 -4.67 -3.54 8.19
C ASN A 54 -5.44 -2.86 7.07
N ARG A 55 -6.76 -2.77 7.26
CA ARG A 55 -7.65 -2.01 6.39
C ARG A 55 -8.28 -0.90 7.20
N ILE A 56 -7.71 0.29 7.12
CA ILE A 56 -8.08 1.44 7.97
C ILE A 56 -8.69 2.56 7.12
N ASP A 57 -9.38 3.47 7.80
CA ASP A 57 -9.93 4.69 7.20
C ASP A 57 -9.02 5.85 7.58
N GLY A 58 -7.92 5.99 6.83
CA GLY A 58 -6.82 6.89 7.19
C GLY A 58 -6.83 8.22 6.44
N VAL A 59 -7.62 8.34 5.37
CA VAL A 59 -7.67 9.54 4.55
C VAL A 59 -8.36 10.68 5.31
N ASP A 60 -7.67 11.83 5.37
CA ASP A 60 -8.22 13.04 5.96
C ASP A 60 -9.30 13.63 5.05
N ARG A 61 -10.49 13.88 5.61
CA ARG A 61 -11.64 14.37 4.82
C ARG A 61 -11.52 15.83 4.42
N GLU A 62 -10.80 16.63 5.18
CA GLU A 62 -10.74 18.08 5.02
C GLU A 62 -9.58 18.48 4.09
N HIS A 63 -8.49 17.71 4.10
CA HIS A 63 -7.27 18.02 3.36
C HIS A 63 -7.11 17.22 2.05
N THR A 64 -7.89 16.16 1.86
CA THR A 64 -7.98 15.45 0.58
C THR A 64 -8.89 16.19 -0.38
N ASN A 65 -8.44 16.40 -1.63
CA ASN A 65 -9.23 17.10 -2.65
C ASN A 65 -10.02 16.15 -3.58
N LEU A 66 -9.96 14.85 -3.33
CA LEU A 66 -10.75 13.85 -4.05
C LEU A 66 -12.23 13.99 -3.68
N PHE A 67 -13.10 13.53 -4.57
CA PHE A 67 -14.53 13.48 -4.29
C PHE A 67 -14.86 12.18 -3.54
N PHE A 68 -15.52 12.28 -2.38
CA PHE A 68 -15.95 11.11 -1.62
C PHE A 68 -17.30 10.59 -2.11
N GLN A 69 -17.27 9.83 -3.21
CA GLN A 69 -18.45 9.34 -3.88
C GLN A 69 -19.25 8.41 -2.99
N ASN A 70 -20.53 8.75 -2.79
CA ASN A 70 -21.51 7.97 -2.02
C ASN A 70 -21.02 7.58 -0.62
N GLN A 71 -20.18 8.42 0.01
CA GLN A 71 -19.56 8.15 1.30
C GLN A 71 -18.83 6.80 1.38
N ASN A 72 -18.29 6.34 0.25
CA ASN A 72 -17.69 5.01 0.15
C ASN A 72 -16.35 5.00 -0.58
N LEU A 73 -16.19 5.81 -1.63
CA LEU A 73 -15.00 5.75 -2.46
C LEU A 73 -14.47 7.15 -2.78
N TRP A 74 -13.20 7.38 -2.49
CA TRP A 74 -12.47 8.54 -2.96
C TRP A 74 -12.14 8.39 -4.45
N THR A 75 -12.57 9.36 -5.25
CA THR A 75 -12.35 9.35 -6.71
C THR A 75 -11.95 10.71 -7.22
N SER A 76 -11.06 10.73 -8.21
CA SER A 76 -10.74 11.95 -8.97
C SER A 76 -11.73 12.21 -10.11
N SER A 77 -12.62 11.27 -10.44
CA SER A 77 -13.60 11.36 -11.51
C SER A 77 -14.99 11.00 -10.98
N TYR A 78 -15.92 11.95 -11.02
CA TYR A 78 -17.25 11.81 -10.43
C TYR A 78 -18.32 12.45 -11.33
N LYS A 79 -19.59 12.12 -11.05
CA LYS A 79 -20.73 12.76 -11.71
C LYS A 79 -21.37 13.78 -10.77
N GLU A 80 -21.65 14.96 -11.29
CA GLU A 80 -22.43 16.01 -10.63
C GLU A 80 -23.41 16.57 -11.66
N ASP A 81 -24.71 16.61 -11.31
CA ASP A 81 -25.81 17.03 -12.20
C ASP A 81 -25.85 16.31 -13.57
N GLY A 82 -25.44 15.05 -13.59
CA GLY A 82 -25.42 14.21 -14.80
C GLY A 82 -24.17 14.37 -15.67
N GLU A 83 -23.30 15.34 -15.38
CA GLU A 83 -22.05 15.58 -16.10
C GLU A 83 -20.84 14.95 -15.38
N TRP A 84 -19.88 14.45 -16.16
CA TRP A 84 -18.62 13.94 -15.62
C TRP A 84 -17.67 15.10 -15.31
N LYS A 85 -17.24 15.19 -14.06
CA LYS A 85 -16.24 16.14 -13.57
C LYS A 85 -14.98 15.40 -13.13
N ARG A 86 -13.84 16.08 -13.26
CA ARG A 86 -12.54 15.56 -12.83
C ARG A 86 -11.85 16.57 -11.92
N VAL A 87 -11.33 16.09 -10.80
CA VAL A 87 -10.48 16.86 -9.89
C VAL A 87 -9.19 17.23 -10.63
N ARG A 88 -8.84 18.52 -10.66
CA ARG A 88 -7.54 18.99 -11.13
C ARG A 88 -6.50 18.74 -10.06
N ASP A 89 -5.34 18.22 -10.45
CA ASP A 89 -4.23 17.91 -9.54
C ASP A 89 -4.68 17.10 -8.30
N PRO A 90 -5.14 15.86 -8.49
CA PRO A 90 -5.66 15.03 -7.40
C PRO A 90 -4.59 14.78 -6.33
N LYS A 91 -4.96 14.99 -5.07
CA LYS A 91 -4.12 14.84 -3.88
C LYS A 91 -4.87 14.05 -2.82
N VAL A 92 -4.12 13.21 -2.13
CA VAL A 92 -4.58 12.46 -0.97
C VAL A 92 -3.75 12.91 0.22
N ALA A 93 -4.41 13.28 1.31
CA ALA A 93 -3.78 13.55 2.59
C ALA A 93 -4.26 12.50 3.60
N PHE A 94 -3.34 12.00 4.42
CA PHE A 94 -3.66 11.09 5.51
C PHE A 94 -3.73 11.83 6.84
N ASN A 95 -4.70 11.50 7.67
CA ASN A 95 -4.84 12.05 9.01
C ASN A 95 -3.98 11.25 9.99
N LYS A 96 -3.03 11.92 10.67
CA LYS A 96 -2.08 11.25 11.57
C LYS A 96 -2.75 10.51 12.73
N GLN A 97 -3.83 11.06 13.27
CA GLN A 97 -4.57 10.42 14.36
C GLN A 97 -5.28 9.15 13.88
N GLN A 98 -5.81 9.15 12.64
CA GLN A 98 -6.48 7.97 12.08
C GLN A 98 -5.51 6.85 11.69
N THR A 99 -4.27 7.20 11.35
CA THR A 99 -3.20 6.25 10.99
C THR A 99 -2.28 5.89 12.15
N GLU A 100 -2.49 6.47 13.34
CA GLU A 100 -1.65 6.23 14.50
C GLU A 100 -1.61 4.75 14.88
N GLY A 101 -0.40 4.22 15.11
CA GLY A 101 -0.19 2.82 15.47
C GLY A 101 -0.25 1.83 14.31
N PHE A 102 -0.47 2.27 13.07
CA PHE A 102 -0.42 1.42 11.87
C PHE A 102 0.83 1.73 11.04
N HIS A 103 1.63 0.71 10.76
CA HIS A 103 2.85 0.88 9.98
C HIS A 103 2.68 0.50 8.51
N PHE A 104 1.82 -0.48 8.19
CA PHE A 104 1.50 -0.88 6.82
C PHE A 104 -0.01 -1.08 6.69
N TRP A 105 -0.67 -0.44 5.71
CA TRP A 105 -2.12 -0.59 5.54
C TRP A 105 -2.60 -0.42 4.10
N ARG A 106 -3.84 -0.84 3.88
CA ARG A 106 -4.66 -0.41 2.74
C ARG A 106 -5.76 0.51 3.26
N ASP A 107 -6.00 1.61 2.57
CA ASP A 107 -7.13 2.47 2.92
C ASP A 107 -8.46 1.80 2.53
N LYS A 108 -9.50 1.96 3.35
CA LYS A 108 -10.83 1.39 3.11
C LYS A 108 -11.52 1.96 1.88
N HIS A 109 -11.25 3.23 1.58
CA HIS A 109 -12.03 4.08 0.70
C HIS A 109 -11.25 4.56 -0.54
N LEU A 110 -9.94 4.35 -0.61
CA LEU A 110 -9.18 4.57 -1.83
C LEU A 110 -9.32 3.39 -2.79
N PHE A 111 -9.50 3.70 -4.07
CA PHE A 111 -9.55 2.69 -5.12
C PHE A 111 -8.13 2.30 -5.55
N GLY A 112 -7.89 1.00 -5.71
CA GLY A 112 -6.67 0.46 -6.31
C GLY A 112 -5.77 -0.30 -5.34
N GLU A 113 -4.55 -0.59 -5.81
CA GLU A 113 -3.61 -1.50 -5.14
C GLU A 113 -2.64 -0.80 -4.18
N GLY A 114 -2.84 0.48 -3.88
CA GLY A 114 -1.99 1.22 -2.95
C GLY A 114 -1.81 0.51 -1.61
N ILE A 115 -0.56 0.30 -1.22
CA ILE A 115 -0.16 -0.06 0.14
C ILE A 115 0.53 1.17 0.69
N TYR A 116 0.06 1.61 1.84
CA TYR A 116 0.58 2.76 2.54
C TYR A 116 1.48 2.28 3.67
N VAL A 117 2.47 3.10 3.98
CA VAL A 117 3.46 2.82 5.00
C VAL A 117 3.70 4.09 5.80
N SER A 118 3.81 3.95 7.11
CA SER A 118 4.24 5.03 8.02
C SER A 118 5.64 5.54 7.66
N ASP A 119 6.00 6.73 8.14
CA ASP A 119 7.35 7.27 7.91
C ASP A 119 8.42 6.37 8.54
N GLU A 120 8.17 5.81 9.73
CA GLU A 120 9.08 4.88 10.42
C GLU A 120 9.25 3.57 9.64
N GLY A 121 8.15 3.01 9.13
CA GLY A 121 8.19 1.80 8.30
C GLY A 121 8.90 2.05 6.96
N ALA A 122 8.67 3.20 6.34
CA ALA A 122 9.34 3.61 5.12
C ALA A 122 10.85 3.74 5.31
N GLN A 123 11.27 4.39 6.40
CA GLN A 123 12.67 4.55 6.76
C GLN A 123 13.34 3.19 7.00
N ALA A 124 12.66 2.28 7.70
CA ALA A 124 13.18 0.94 7.93
C ALA A 124 13.37 0.17 6.63
N LEU A 125 12.39 0.18 5.72
CA LEU A 125 12.51 -0.45 4.40
C LEU A 125 13.65 0.15 3.57
N GLN A 126 13.84 1.47 3.61
CA GLN A 126 14.94 2.15 2.92
C GLN A 126 16.31 1.77 3.50
N SER A 127 16.41 1.63 4.82
CA SER A 127 17.66 1.27 5.50
C SER A 127 18.17 -0.13 5.13
N GLU A 128 17.26 -1.03 4.74
CA GLU A 128 17.59 -2.38 4.27
C GLU A 128 18.16 -2.39 2.83
N ASN A 129 18.23 -1.25 2.13
CA ASN A 129 18.73 -1.19 0.74
C ASN A 129 18.03 -2.23 -0.19
N LEU A 130 16.72 -2.36 -0.04
CA LEU A 130 15.90 -3.31 -0.81
C LEU A 130 15.92 -2.95 -2.31
N SER A 131 16.12 -3.96 -3.15
CA SER A 131 16.26 -3.81 -4.58
C SER A 131 14.94 -3.40 -5.24
N ALA A 132 15.03 -2.38 -6.10
CA ALA A 132 13.92 -1.85 -6.91
C ALA A 132 12.67 -1.39 -6.11
N LEU A 133 12.81 -1.13 -4.81
CA LEU A 133 11.77 -0.50 -4.01
C LEU A 133 11.65 0.98 -4.38
N ARG A 134 10.42 1.45 -4.63
CA ARG A 134 10.11 2.86 -4.82
C ARG A 134 9.01 3.24 -3.86
N LEU A 135 9.26 4.26 -3.05
CA LEU A 135 8.28 4.85 -2.15
C LEU A 135 7.92 6.25 -2.67
N GLN A 136 6.64 6.60 -2.59
CA GLN A 136 6.15 7.92 -2.91
C GLN A 136 5.57 8.53 -1.64
N HIS A 137 6.10 9.67 -1.23
CA HIS A 137 5.58 10.39 -0.08
C HIS A 137 4.14 10.86 -0.35
N GLN A 138 3.29 10.70 0.66
CA GLN A 138 1.93 11.24 0.69
C GLN A 138 1.85 12.29 1.80
N GLU A 139 1.02 13.30 1.59
CA GLU A 139 0.83 14.36 2.58
C GLU A 139 0.16 13.78 3.84
N THR A 140 0.62 14.24 5.01
CA THR A 140 0.05 13.87 6.31
C THR A 140 -0.28 15.11 7.12
N VAL A 141 -1.44 15.12 7.76
CA VAL A 141 -1.98 16.25 8.54
C VAL A 141 -2.36 15.83 9.95
#